data_AF-A0A7S2MCE4-F1
#
_entry.id   AF-A0A7S2MCE4-F1
#
_cell.length_a   1.000
_cell.length_b   1.000
_cell.length_c   1.000
_cell.angle_alpha   90.00
_cell.angle_beta   90.00
_cell.angle_gamma   90.00
#
_symmetry.space_group_name_H-M   'P 1'
#
loop_
_entity.id
_entity.type
_entity.pdbx_description
1 polymer ?
#
loop_
_entity_poly.entity_id
_entity_poly.type
_entity_poly.pdbx_seq_one_letter_code
_entity_poly.pdbx_strand_id
1 'polypeptide(L)'
;ALQRPILFSTWTSRNYTSVDRDSLKDVVEARLKVFYEEELDMPLVVFDEVLHHVLRLDCVLRQPIGHLLLIGDSGVGKTVLTRFVAWMNGLTVFQIKATRRYSLDNFDDDLRDVMRRVGVDGEKICFIFDESNALSSAFLERMNALLASGEVPGLFEAEELSALLNAVRDAAKEAGLLLDSDDEVYRLFTVNVQRNLHVVFTMNPAGNDFKNRSVTSPALFNRCVVDWFGTWSQRT
;
A
#
# COMPACT_ATOMS: atom_id res chain seq x y z
N ALA A 1 -25.75 -6.96 -25.44
CA ALA A 1 -25.19 -5.81 -24.71
C ALA A 1 -24.38 -6.35 -23.53
N LEU A 2 -23.20 -5.82 -23.23
CA LEU A 2 -22.44 -6.23 -22.04
C LEU A 2 -23.26 -5.86 -20.79
N GLN A 3 -23.54 -6.84 -19.93
CA GLN A 3 -24.20 -6.59 -18.65
C GLN A 3 -23.28 -5.70 -17.80
N ARG A 4 -23.82 -4.58 -17.32
CA ARG A 4 -23.14 -3.72 -16.35
C ARG A 4 -23.52 -4.16 -14.94
N PRO A 5 -22.60 -4.07 -13.96
CA PRO A 5 -21.23 -3.59 -14.10
C PRO A 5 -20.29 -4.61 -14.77
N ILE A 6 -19.25 -4.12 -15.44
CA ILE A 6 -18.23 -4.97 -16.06
C ILE A 6 -17.09 -5.14 -15.05
N LEU A 7 -16.85 -6.38 -14.63
CA LEU A 7 -15.81 -6.75 -13.67
C LEU A 7 -14.69 -7.48 -14.40
N PHE A 8 -13.43 -7.18 -14.05
CA PHE A 8 -12.26 -7.88 -14.58
C PHE A 8 -11.36 -8.33 -13.44
N SER A 9 -10.82 -9.54 -13.54
CA SER A 9 -9.94 -10.10 -12.53
C SER A 9 -9.08 -11.23 -13.10
N THR A 10 -8.05 -11.60 -12.34
CA THR A 10 -7.30 -12.86 -12.52
C THR A 10 -7.60 -13.88 -11.42
N TRP A 11 -8.52 -13.58 -10.49
CA TRP A 11 -8.79 -14.50 -9.38
C TRP A 11 -9.58 -15.74 -9.80
N THR A 12 -10.31 -15.65 -10.92
CA THR A 12 -11.07 -16.78 -11.50
C THR A 12 -10.34 -17.46 -12.66
N SER A 13 -9.30 -16.83 -13.21
CA SER A 13 -8.62 -17.30 -14.41
C SER A 13 -7.17 -16.84 -14.46
N ARG A 14 -6.31 -17.59 -15.17
CA ARG A 14 -4.89 -17.23 -15.34
C ARG A 14 -4.66 -15.87 -16.02
N ASN A 15 -5.62 -15.43 -16.82
CA ASN A 15 -5.54 -14.20 -17.61
C ASN A 15 -6.45 -13.12 -17.03
N TYR A 16 -6.11 -11.85 -17.24
CA TYR A 16 -6.96 -10.73 -16.85
C TYR A 16 -8.14 -10.64 -17.82
N THR A 17 -9.31 -11.14 -17.40
CA THR A 17 -10.50 -11.28 -18.25
C THR A 17 -11.76 -10.81 -17.52
N SER A 18 -12.84 -10.59 -18.27
CA SER A 18 -14.14 -10.28 -17.67
C SER A 18 -14.63 -11.45 -16.82
N VAL A 19 -15.20 -11.15 -15.66
CA VAL A 19 -15.70 -12.15 -14.71
C VAL A 19 -17.17 -11.92 -14.41
N ASP A 20 -17.90 -13.02 -14.25
CA ASP A 20 -19.27 -13.00 -13.75
C ASP A 20 -19.29 -12.58 -12.27
N ARG A 21 -20.32 -11.83 -11.87
CA ARG A 21 -20.42 -11.25 -10.53
C ARG A 21 -20.57 -12.33 -9.47
N ASP A 22 -21.49 -13.27 -9.68
CA ASP A 22 -21.81 -14.29 -8.67
C ASP A 22 -20.61 -15.24 -8.52
N SER A 23 -19.97 -15.59 -9.64
CA SER A 23 -18.71 -16.35 -9.65
C SER A 23 -17.58 -15.64 -8.90
N LEU A 24 -17.42 -14.32 -9.08
CA LEU A 24 -16.43 -13.53 -8.34
C LEU A 24 -16.76 -13.48 -6.85
N LYS A 25 -18.05 -13.31 -6.51
CA LYS A 25 -18.53 -13.28 -5.13
C LYS A 25 -18.18 -14.57 -4.40
N ASP A 26 -18.45 -15.73 -5.00
CA ASP A 26 -18.13 -17.03 -4.44
C ASP A 26 -16.62 -17.17 -4.15
N VAL A 27 -15.77 -16.71 -5.07
CA VAL A 27 -14.32 -16.71 -4.89
C VAL A 27 -13.90 -15.80 -3.73
N VAL A 28 -14.41 -14.57 -3.68
CA VAL A 28 -14.09 -13.61 -2.61
C VAL A 28 -14.54 -14.14 -1.24
N GLU A 29 -15.75 -14.68 -1.13
CA GLU A 29 -16.26 -15.27 0.11
C GLU A 29 -15.45 -16.49 0.56
N ALA A 30 -15.06 -17.36 -0.38
CA ALA A 30 -14.20 -18.50 -0.06
C ALA A 30 -12.82 -18.07 0.43
N ARG A 31 -12.22 -17.05 -0.21
CA ARG A 31 -10.90 -16.53 0.16
C ARG A 31 -10.92 -15.74 1.47
N LEU A 32 -12.00 -15.04 1.76
CA LEU A 32 -12.17 -14.34 3.04
C LEU A 32 -12.21 -15.31 4.22
N LYS A 33 -12.84 -16.49 4.07
CA LYS A 33 -12.83 -17.52 5.13
C LYS A 33 -11.40 -17.93 5.51
N VAL A 34 -10.56 -18.20 4.51
CA VAL A 34 -9.14 -18.55 4.74
C VAL A 34 -8.39 -17.38 5.36
N PHE A 35 -8.61 -16.16 4.85
CA PHE A 35 -8.00 -14.96 5.41
C PHE A 35 -8.36 -14.76 6.90
N TYR A 36 -9.58 -15.10 7.33
CA TYR A 36 -9.97 -14.98 8.73
C TYR A 36 -9.26 -15.98 9.64
N GLU A 37 -9.03 -17.19 9.16
CA GLU A 37 -8.29 -18.22 9.89
C GLU A 37 -6.81 -17.84 10.08
N GLU A 38 -6.23 -17.12 9.11
CA GLU A 38 -4.81 -16.76 9.12
C GLU A 38 -4.51 -15.40 9.77
N GLU A 39 -5.35 -14.37 9.57
CA GLU A 39 -4.95 -12.97 9.78
C GLU A 39 -5.87 -12.14 10.70
N LEU A 40 -7.19 -12.40 10.69
CA LEU A 40 -8.17 -11.50 11.31
C LEU A 40 -9.51 -12.18 11.68
N ASP A 41 -9.93 -12.06 12.94
CA ASP A 41 -11.27 -12.48 13.39
C ASP A 41 -12.30 -11.34 13.25
N MET A 42 -12.53 -10.86 12.01
CA MET A 42 -13.57 -9.85 11.74
C MET A 42 -14.38 -10.20 10.48
N PRO A 43 -15.61 -10.71 10.63
CA PRO A 43 -16.43 -11.10 9.49
C PRO A 43 -16.86 -9.87 8.67
N LEU A 44 -16.55 -9.89 7.37
CA LEU A 44 -17.04 -8.93 6.39
C LEU A 44 -18.18 -9.57 5.61
N VAL A 45 -19.23 -8.78 5.36
CA VAL A 45 -20.30 -9.17 4.44
C VAL A 45 -19.88 -8.78 3.03
N VAL A 46 -19.94 -9.72 2.08
CA VAL A 46 -19.61 -9.46 0.67
C VAL A 46 -20.87 -9.05 -0.09
N PHE A 47 -20.85 -7.83 -0.60
CA PHE A 47 -21.88 -7.26 -1.47
C PHE A 47 -21.22 -6.55 -2.66
N ASP A 48 -22.05 -6.11 -3.61
CA ASP A 48 -21.58 -5.67 -4.94
C ASP A 48 -20.53 -4.56 -4.86
N GLU A 49 -20.68 -3.57 -3.98
CA GLU A 49 -19.71 -2.47 -3.84
C GLU A 49 -18.38 -2.96 -3.26
N VAL A 50 -18.37 -3.97 -2.37
CA VAL A 50 -17.13 -4.60 -1.89
C VAL A 50 -16.37 -5.24 -3.04
N LEU A 51 -17.06 -5.95 -3.94
CA LEU A 51 -16.44 -6.57 -5.12
C LEU A 51 -15.76 -5.53 -6.01
N HIS A 52 -16.37 -4.36 -6.15
CA HIS A 52 -15.75 -3.24 -6.87
C HIS A 52 -14.48 -2.73 -6.22
N HIS A 53 -14.51 -2.49 -4.91
CA HIS A 53 -13.37 -1.95 -4.19
C HIS A 53 -12.19 -2.93 -4.14
N VAL A 54 -12.46 -4.23 -3.90
CA VAL A 54 -11.37 -5.22 -3.86
C VAL A 54 -10.70 -5.41 -5.23
N LEU A 55 -11.45 -5.30 -6.33
CA LEU A 55 -10.85 -5.35 -7.68
C LEU A 55 -10.06 -4.08 -8.02
N ARG A 56 -10.51 -2.90 -7.56
CA ARG A 56 -9.74 -1.65 -7.72
C ARG A 56 -8.43 -1.71 -6.95
N LEU A 57 -8.48 -2.16 -5.69
CA LEU A 57 -7.30 -2.41 -4.87
C LEU A 57 -6.35 -3.40 -5.57
N ASP A 58 -6.88 -4.52 -6.06
CA ASP A 58 -6.09 -5.56 -6.74
C ASP A 58 -5.38 -5.02 -7.98
N CYS A 59 -6.09 -4.25 -8.80
CA CYS A 59 -5.56 -3.65 -10.01
C CYS A 59 -4.36 -2.74 -9.72
N VAL A 60 -4.46 -1.90 -8.68
CA VAL A 60 -3.39 -0.96 -8.33
C VAL A 60 -2.23 -1.67 -7.63
N LEU A 61 -2.49 -2.56 -6.66
CA LEU A 61 -1.44 -3.27 -5.91
C LEU A 61 -0.63 -4.26 -6.77
N ARG A 62 -1.07 -4.57 -7.99
CA ARG A 62 -0.30 -5.36 -8.97
C ARG A 62 0.64 -4.54 -9.85
N GLN A 63 0.49 -3.23 -9.86
CA GLN A 63 1.30 -2.33 -10.68
C GLN A 63 2.50 -1.82 -9.88
N PRO A 64 3.71 -1.74 -10.48
CA PRO A 64 4.82 -1.04 -9.83
C PRO A 64 4.43 0.43 -9.60
N ILE A 65 4.89 1.02 -8.49
CA ILE A 65 4.51 2.39 -8.10
C ILE A 65 2.98 2.51 -7.89
N GLY A 66 2.32 1.40 -7.55
CA GLY A 66 0.89 1.32 -7.29
C GLY A 66 0.57 1.79 -5.88
N HIS A 67 0.30 3.09 -5.72
CA HIS A 67 -0.14 3.70 -4.46
C HIS A 67 -1.63 4.05 -4.49
N LEU A 68 -2.30 3.99 -3.33
CA LEU A 68 -3.73 4.27 -3.21
C LEU A 68 -4.01 5.34 -2.16
N LEU A 69 -5.08 6.08 -2.39
CA LEU A 69 -5.71 6.96 -1.42
C LEU A 69 -7.18 6.56 -1.29
N LEU A 70 -7.53 5.94 -0.16
CA LEU A 70 -8.87 5.46 0.15
C LEU A 70 -9.61 6.49 1.00
N ILE A 71 -10.72 7.00 0.47
CA ILE A 71 -11.51 8.04 1.15
C ILE A 71 -12.89 7.47 1.47
N GLY A 72 -13.26 7.45 2.75
CA GLY A 72 -14.59 7.01 3.19
C GLY A 72 -14.73 7.05 4.69
N ASP A 73 -15.94 6.85 5.18
CA ASP A 73 -16.25 7.00 6.60
C ASP A 73 -15.52 5.96 7.46
N SER A 74 -15.43 6.22 8.76
CA SER A 74 -14.91 5.21 9.70
C SER A 74 -15.79 3.97 9.69
N GLY A 75 -15.19 2.78 9.76
CA GLY A 75 -15.92 1.51 9.78
C GLY A 75 -16.36 0.96 8.42
N VAL A 76 -16.17 1.68 7.31
CA VAL A 76 -16.50 1.16 5.96
C VAL A 76 -15.51 0.11 5.42
N GLY A 77 -14.61 -0.42 6.25
CA GLY A 77 -13.76 -1.55 5.89
C GLY A 77 -12.52 -1.22 5.04
N LYS A 78 -12.16 0.05 4.81
CA LYS A 78 -10.96 0.46 4.02
C LYS A 78 -9.71 -0.36 4.38
N THR A 79 -9.36 -0.41 5.65
CA THR A 79 -8.17 -1.10 6.16
C THR A 79 -8.28 -2.62 6.00
N VAL A 80 -9.44 -3.20 6.33
CA VAL A 80 -9.65 -4.66 6.26
C VAL A 80 -9.62 -5.15 4.82
N LEU A 81 -10.30 -4.44 3.89
CA LEU A 81 -10.25 -4.78 2.47
C LEU A 81 -8.85 -4.62 1.89
N THR A 82 -8.11 -3.59 2.29
CA THR A 82 -6.71 -3.43 1.87
C THR A 82 -5.85 -4.60 2.35
N ARG A 83 -5.98 -5.00 3.63
CA ARG A 83 -5.26 -6.16 4.18
C ARG A 83 -5.62 -7.45 3.46
N PHE A 84 -6.90 -7.67 3.17
CA PHE A 84 -7.37 -8.83 2.43
C PHE A 84 -6.75 -8.90 1.03
N VAL A 85 -6.76 -7.78 0.28
CA VAL A 85 -6.19 -7.75 -1.08
C VAL A 85 -4.66 -7.85 -1.06
N ALA A 86 -3.99 -7.25 -0.07
CA ALA A 86 -2.56 -7.41 0.15
C ALA A 86 -2.21 -8.89 0.36
N TRP A 87 -2.94 -9.58 1.26
CA TRP A 87 -2.79 -11.01 1.50
C TRP A 87 -3.05 -11.85 0.23
N MET A 88 -4.12 -11.55 -0.52
CA MET A 88 -4.44 -12.21 -1.79
C MET A 88 -3.29 -12.14 -2.81
N ASN A 89 -2.54 -11.04 -2.79
CA ASN A 89 -1.43 -10.79 -3.72
C ASN A 89 -0.06 -11.15 -3.12
N GLY A 90 -0.01 -11.70 -1.90
CA GLY A 90 1.23 -12.08 -1.21
C GLY A 90 2.09 -10.88 -0.78
N LEU A 91 1.46 -9.76 -0.41
CA LEU A 91 2.14 -8.60 0.17
C LEU A 91 2.06 -8.66 1.69
N THR A 92 3.18 -8.46 2.36
CA THR A 92 3.19 -8.26 3.81
C THR A 92 2.58 -6.91 4.15
N VAL A 93 1.70 -6.87 5.14
CA VAL A 93 1.10 -5.61 5.59
C VAL A 93 1.99 -4.95 6.63
N PHE A 94 2.33 -3.69 6.43
CA PHE A 94 2.96 -2.84 7.43
C PHE A 94 1.99 -1.73 7.87
N GLN A 95 1.85 -1.51 9.17
CA GLN A 95 1.10 -0.40 9.75
C GLN A 95 1.87 0.16 10.94
N ILE A 96 1.93 1.48 11.04
CA ILE A 96 2.52 2.15 12.20
C ILE A 96 1.66 1.86 13.43
N LYS A 97 2.30 1.48 14.53
CA LYS A 97 1.66 1.35 15.85
C LYS A 97 1.85 2.65 16.64
N ALA A 98 1.18 3.71 16.18
CA ALA A 98 1.33 5.03 16.78
C ALA A 98 0.84 5.00 18.25
N THR A 99 1.71 5.38 19.17
CA THR A 99 1.37 5.65 20.57
C THR A 99 1.42 7.16 20.82
N ARG A 100 0.93 7.63 21.99
CA ARG A 100 1.01 9.06 22.35
C ARG A 100 2.43 9.64 22.37
N ARG A 101 3.47 8.78 22.42
CA ARG A 101 4.88 9.18 22.45
C ARG A 101 5.59 8.95 21.11
N TYR A 102 4.86 8.54 20.08
CA TYR A 102 5.42 8.26 18.77
C TYR A 102 5.95 9.56 18.15
N SER A 103 7.27 9.62 17.95
CA SER A 103 7.95 10.80 17.41
C SER A 103 8.23 10.68 15.92
N LEU A 104 8.73 11.75 15.31
CA LEU A 104 9.24 11.70 13.94
C LEU A 104 10.44 10.74 13.83
N ASP A 105 11.30 10.67 14.85
CA ASP A 105 12.45 9.75 14.84
C ASP A 105 11.99 8.29 14.80
N ASN A 106 10.93 7.93 15.56
CA ASN A 106 10.35 6.59 15.48
C ASN A 106 9.79 6.29 14.09
N PHE A 107 9.25 7.31 13.43
CA PHE A 107 8.77 7.16 12.07
C PHE A 107 9.89 7.00 11.05
N ASP A 108 10.96 7.78 11.18
CA ASP A 108 12.15 7.63 10.36
C ASP A 108 12.75 6.22 10.59
N ASP A 109 12.76 5.69 11.82
CA ASP A 109 13.18 4.30 12.09
C ASP A 109 12.29 3.26 11.39
N ASP A 110 10.96 3.38 11.49
CA ASP A 110 10.00 2.51 10.81
C ASP A 110 10.16 2.57 9.28
N LEU A 111 10.40 3.77 8.72
CA LEU A 111 10.67 3.94 7.29
C LEU A 111 11.98 3.26 6.88
N ARG A 112 13.04 3.36 7.70
CA ARG A 112 14.31 2.68 7.40
C ARG A 112 14.15 1.16 7.38
N ASP A 113 13.42 0.58 8.34
CA ASP A 113 13.11 -0.85 8.36
C ASP A 113 12.36 -1.29 7.09
N VAL A 114 11.24 -0.62 6.80
CA VAL A 114 10.42 -0.94 5.62
C VAL A 114 11.23 -0.80 4.34
N MET A 115 11.98 0.30 4.18
CA MET A 115 12.78 0.55 2.98
C MET A 115 13.90 -0.48 2.80
N ARG A 116 14.54 -0.94 3.88
CA ARG A 116 15.53 -2.04 3.81
C ARG A 116 14.88 -3.34 3.37
N ARG A 117 13.76 -3.72 3.97
CA ARG A 117 13.04 -4.97 3.63
C ARG A 117 12.59 -5.00 2.17
N VAL A 118 12.08 -3.89 1.64
CA VAL A 118 11.66 -3.84 0.22
C VAL A 118 12.83 -3.69 -0.75
N GLY A 119 13.85 -2.92 -0.37
CA GLY A 119 14.92 -2.47 -1.26
C GLY A 119 16.14 -3.39 -1.31
N VAL A 120 16.38 -4.10 -0.20
CA VAL A 120 17.47 -5.08 -0.04
C VAL A 120 16.92 -6.50 -0.16
N ASP A 121 15.96 -6.86 0.68
CA ASP A 121 15.48 -8.26 0.78
C ASP A 121 14.46 -8.60 -0.33
N GLY A 122 13.99 -7.60 -1.06
CA GLY A 122 13.00 -7.78 -2.13
C GLY A 122 11.59 -8.12 -1.63
N GLU A 123 11.31 -7.89 -0.35
CA GLU A 123 9.99 -8.14 0.24
C GLU A 123 8.94 -7.21 -0.37
N LYS A 124 7.78 -7.75 -0.76
CA LYS A 124 6.65 -6.94 -1.23
C LYS A 124 5.82 -6.48 -0.06
N ILE A 125 5.73 -5.18 0.16
CA ILE A 125 5.06 -4.59 1.32
C ILE A 125 3.90 -3.70 0.89
N CYS A 126 2.74 -3.90 1.52
CA CYS A 126 1.62 -2.98 1.52
C CYS A 126 1.65 -2.16 2.81
N PHE A 127 2.15 -0.94 2.75
CA PHE A 127 2.16 0.01 3.85
C PHE A 127 0.82 0.74 3.92
N ILE A 128 -0.02 0.39 4.90
CA ILE A 128 -1.26 1.11 5.19
C ILE A 128 -0.97 2.25 6.18
N PHE A 129 -1.16 3.48 5.72
CA PHE A 129 -0.94 4.69 6.51
C PHE A 129 -2.27 5.41 6.76
N ASP A 130 -2.75 5.38 8.01
CA ASP A 130 -3.96 6.11 8.39
C ASP A 130 -3.65 7.58 8.65
N GLU A 131 -4.51 8.48 8.18
CA GLU A 131 -4.38 9.91 8.41
C GLU A 131 -4.28 10.28 9.90
N SER A 132 -4.90 9.50 10.79
CA SER A 132 -4.82 9.73 12.23
C SER A 132 -3.39 9.60 12.77
N ASN A 133 -2.52 8.91 12.05
CA ASN A 133 -1.12 8.71 12.42
C ASN A 133 -0.21 9.86 11.95
N ALA A 134 -0.70 10.78 11.12
CA ALA A 134 0.06 11.98 10.71
C ALA A 134 0.02 13.05 11.81
N LEU A 135 0.89 12.87 12.81
CA LEU A 135 0.98 13.72 14.01
C LEU A 135 1.54 15.13 13.73
N SER A 136 2.28 15.31 12.63
CA SER A 136 2.79 16.61 12.17
C SER A 136 2.95 16.63 10.64
N SER A 137 3.19 17.82 10.06
CA SER A 137 3.42 17.97 8.61
C SER A 137 4.65 17.20 8.13
N ALA A 138 5.68 17.07 8.98
CA ALA A 138 6.91 16.36 8.66
C ALA A 138 6.67 14.90 8.27
N PHE A 139 5.68 14.22 8.86
CA PHE A 139 5.33 12.84 8.49
C PHE A 139 4.84 12.76 7.04
N LEU A 140 3.98 13.71 6.64
CA LEU A 140 3.48 13.76 5.27
C LEU A 140 4.57 14.17 4.28
N GLU A 141 5.54 15.00 4.69
CA GLU A 141 6.70 15.35 3.85
C GLU A 141 7.56 14.12 3.54
N ARG A 142 7.86 13.29 4.55
CA ARG A 142 8.58 12.02 4.38
C ARG A 142 7.83 11.09 3.41
N MET A 143 6.53 10.92 3.62
CA MET A 143 5.70 10.10 2.75
C MET A 143 5.63 10.65 1.32
N ASN A 144 5.51 11.97 1.16
CA ASN A 144 5.47 12.61 -0.16
C ASN A 144 6.78 12.41 -0.94
N ALA A 145 7.93 12.43 -0.26
CA ALA A 145 9.22 12.12 -0.86
C ALA A 145 9.27 10.63 -1.29
N LEU A 146 8.87 9.72 -0.40
CA LEU A 146 8.84 8.28 -0.68
C LEU A 146 7.96 7.95 -1.90
N LEU A 147 6.77 8.55 -2.00
CA LEU A 147 5.89 8.40 -3.17
C LEU A 147 6.47 9.04 -4.44
N ALA A 148 7.27 10.10 -4.31
CA ALA A 148 7.81 10.84 -5.45
C ALA A 148 8.90 10.08 -6.18
N SER A 149 9.82 9.54 -5.41
CA SER A 149 11.10 9.05 -5.92
C SER A 149 11.47 7.70 -5.36
N GLY A 150 10.70 7.11 -4.44
CA GLY A 150 11.10 5.87 -3.75
C GLY A 150 12.23 6.09 -2.74
N GLU A 151 12.50 7.34 -2.37
CA GLU A 151 13.53 7.71 -1.40
C GLU A 151 13.06 8.82 -0.46
N VAL A 152 13.72 8.93 0.68
CA VAL A 152 13.46 9.96 1.67
C VAL A 152 14.77 10.68 1.97
N PRO A 153 14.93 11.95 1.54
CA PRO A 153 16.17 12.68 1.75
C PRO A 153 16.54 12.80 3.22
N GLY A 154 17.81 12.52 3.54
CA GLY A 154 18.36 12.54 4.90
C GLY A 154 17.89 11.38 5.78
N LEU A 155 17.21 10.37 5.22
CA LEU A 155 16.80 9.20 6.00
C LEU A 155 18.00 8.30 6.32
N PHE A 156 18.82 8.00 5.31
CA PHE A 156 20.05 7.22 5.47
C PHE A 156 21.27 8.14 5.34
N GLU A 157 22.07 8.26 6.41
CA GLU A 157 23.25 9.13 6.43
C GLU A 157 24.50 8.41 6.96
N ALA A 158 25.68 8.90 6.58
CA ALA A 158 26.98 8.46 7.08
C ALA A 158 27.18 6.93 7.12
N GLU A 159 27.36 6.36 8.31
CA GLU A 159 27.59 4.93 8.53
C GLU A 159 26.38 4.09 8.10
N GLU A 160 25.18 4.62 8.25
CA GLU A 160 23.96 3.90 7.92
C GLU A 160 23.77 3.75 6.39
N LEU A 161 24.06 4.82 5.65
CA LEU A 161 24.08 4.78 4.18
C LEU A 161 25.14 3.79 3.68
N SER A 162 26.34 3.81 4.28
CA SER A 162 27.41 2.86 3.93
C SER A 162 26.98 1.40 4.15
N ALA A 163 26.32 1.12 5.28
CA ALA A 163 25.79 -0.20 5.58
C ALA A 163 24.67 -0.62 4.60
N LEU A 164 23.78 0.31 4.23
CA LEU A 164 22.74 0.08 3.22
C LEU A 164 23.35 -0.31 1.87
N LEU A 165 24.29 0.46 1.36
CA LEU A 165 24.91 0.21 0.06
C LEU A 165 25.63 -1.14 0.02
N ASN A 166 26.31 -1.53 1.10
CA ASN A 166 26.93 -2.85 1.19
C ASN A 166 25.89 -3.97 1.14
N ALA A 167 24.79 -3.86 1.89
CA ALA A 167 23.73 -4.86 1.87
C ALA A 167 23.08 -4.99 0.47
N VAL A 168 22.86 -3.87 -0.22
CA VAL A 168 22.33 -3.88 -1.60
C VAL A 168 23.32 -4.51 -2.57
N ARG A 169 24.63 -4.24 -2.45
CA ARG A 169 25.67 -4.89 -3.28
C ARG A 169 25.68 -6.39 -3.09
N ASP A 170 25.60 -6.85 -1.85
CA ASP A 170 25.60 -8.28 -1.53
C ASP A 170 24.35 -8.95 -2.14
N ALA A 171 23.17 -8.37 -1.97
CA ALA A 171 21.94 -8.85 -2.59
C ALA A 171 21.98 -8.82 -4.13
N ALA A 172 22.55 -7.77 -4.72
CA ALA A 172 22.72 -7.67 -6.17
C ALA A 172 23.65 -8.76 -6.71
N LYS A 173 24.75 -9.02 -6.01
CA LYS A 173 25.72 -10.07 -6.37
C LYS A 173 25.09 -11.46 -6.29
N GLU A 174 24.28 -11.73 -5.27
CA GLU A 174 23.50 -12.98 -5.17
C GLU A 174 22.50 -13.14 -6.32
N ALA A 175 21.91 -12.03 -6.78
CA ALA A 175 21.06 -12.00 -7.96
C ALA A 175 21.83 -12.04 -9.31
N GLY A 176 23.16 -12.14 -9.28
CA GLY A 176 24.01 -12.18 -10.48
C GLY A 176 24.21 -10.82 -11.16
N LEU A 177 23.91 -9.72 -10.48
CA LEU A 177 24.14 -8.36 -10.95
C LEU A 177 25.48 -7.85 -10.40
N LEU A 178 26.33 -7.32 -11.29
CA LEU A 178 27.56 -6.63 -10.92
C LEU A 178 27.31 -5.13 -11.04
N LEU A 179 27.57 -4.39 -9.96
CA LEU A 179 27.38 -2.94 -9.87
C LEU A 179 28.73 -2.30 -9.57
N ASP A 180 29.12 -1.32 -10.37
CA ASP A 180 30.50 -0.79 -10.39
C ASP A 180 30.64 0.49 -9.56
N SER A 181 29.53 1.11 -9.15
CA SER A 181 29.53 2.35 -8.37
C SER A 181 28.42 2.42 -7.31
N ASP A 182 28.66 3.20 -6.27
CA ASP A 182 27.68 3.51 -5.20
C ASP A 182 26.39 4.10 -5.77
N ASP A 183 26.47 4.91 -6.83
CA ASP A 183 25.32 5.50 -7.49
C ASP A 183 24.44 4.44 -8.17
N GLU A 184 25.04 3.44 -8.81
CA GLU A 184 24.30 2.32 -9.41
C GLU A 184 23.62 1.45 -8.35
N VAL A 185 24.32 1.20 -7.24
CA VAL A 185 23.80 0.46 -6.09
C VAL A 185 22.61 1.18 -5.48
N TYR A 186 22.74 2.48 -5.22
CA TYR A 186 21.66 3.27 -4.66
C TYR A 186 20.46 3.37 -5.63
N ARG A 187 20.72 3.51 -6.93
CA ARG A 187 19.64 3.47 -7.94
C ARG A 187 18.90 2.13 -7.95
N LEU A 188 19.61 1.00 -7.85
CA LEU A 188 18.98 -0.32 -7.78
C LEU A 188 18.08 -0.42 -6.54
N PHE A 189 18.57 0.03 -5.38
CA PHE A 189 17.80 0.10 -4.15
C PHE A 189 16.49 0.88 -4.34
N THR A 190 16.57 2.09 -4.90
CA THR A 190 15.40 2.93 -5.15
C THR A 190 14.42 2.27 -6.13
N VAL A 191 14.90 1.60 -7.18
CA VAL A 191 14.04 0.84 -8.11
C VAL A 191 13.34 -0.32 -7.39
N ASN A 192 14.04 -1.03 -6.51
CA ASN A 192 13.45 -2.11 -5.71
C ASN A 192 12.37 -1.56 -4.77
N VAL A 193 12.62 -0.43 -4.10
CA VAL A 193 11.61 0.27 -3.28
C VAL A 193 10.38 0.60 -4.12
N GLN A 194 10.55 1.26 -5.26
CA GLN A 194 9.44 1.64 -6.15
C GLN A 194 8.63 0.45 -6.67
N ARG A 195 9.28 -0.70 -6.87
CA ARG A 195 8.66 -1.91 -7.39
C ARG A 195 7.90 -2.69 -6.32
N ASN A 196 8.43 -2.74 -5.09
CA ASN A 196 7.97 -3.66 -4.06
C ASN A 196 7.16 -2.97 -2.95
N LEU A 197 7.28 -1.65 -2.81
CA LEU A 197 6.54 -0.88 -1.82
C LEU A 197 5.27 -0.29 -2.42
N HIS A 198 4.13 -0.67 -1.85
CA HIS A 198 2.84 -0.09 -2.13
C HIS A 198 2.35 0.66 -0.91
N VAL A 199 1.90 1.89 -1.10
CA VAL A 199 1.45 2.74 0.01
C VAL A 199 -0.04 2.98 -0.17
N VAL A 200 -0.82 2.70 0.88
CA VAL A 200 -2.26 2.88 0.91
C VAL A 200 -2.60 3.85 2.02
N PHE A 201 -3.01 5.06 1.65
CA PHE A 201 -3.52 6.05 2.60
C PHE A 201 -4.99 5.78 2.89
N THR A 202 -5.38 5.88 4.16
CA THR A 202 -6.79 5.90 4.56
C THR A 202 -7.14 7.27 5.13
N MET A 203 -8.19 7.88 4.60
CA MET A 203 -8.71 9.18 5.05
C MET A 203 -10.22 9.11 5.32
N ASN A 204 -10.68 9.87 6.30
CA ASN A 204 -12.09 10.06 6.62
C ASN A 204 -12.54 11.45 6.14
N PRO A 205 -13.49 11.55 5.18
CA PRO A 205 -13.95 12.83 4.65
C PRO A 205 -14.67 13.70 5.69
N ALA A 206 -15.23 13.10 6.76
CA ALA A 206 -15.85 13.81 7.87
C ALA A 206 -14.84 14.33 8.91
N GLY A 207 -13.54 14.00 8.77
CA GLY A 207 -12.49 14.52 9.64
C GLY A 207 -12.34 16.04 9.49
N ASN A 208 -12.17 16.74 10.61
CA ASN A 208 -12.08 18.22 10.67
C ASN A 208 -10.99 18.81 9.74
N ASP A 209 -10.01 18.01 9.34
CA ASP A 209 -8.86 18.43 8.54
C ASP A 209 -8.90 18.00 7.06
N PHE A 210 -9.93 17.29 6.59
CA PHE A 210 -9.95 16.73 5.23
C PHE A 210 -9.68 17.79 4.14
N LYS A 211 -10.36 18.95 4.22
CA LYS A 211 -10.18 20.07 3.26
C LYS A 211 -8.81 20.74 3.38
N ASN A 212 -8.29 20.87 4.60
CA ASN A 212 -6.98 21.47 4.81
C ASN A 212 -5.88 20.55 4.25
N ARG A 213 -5.98 19.23 4.49
CA ARG A 213 -4.98 18.25 4.03
C ARG A 213 -5.05 17.98 2.54
N SER A 214 -6.23 18.03 1.91
CA SER A 214 -6.34 17.99 0.45
C SER A 214 -5.60 19.14 -0.22
N VAL A 215 -5.52 20.29 0.45
CA VAL A 215 -4.74 21.46 0.01
C VAL A 215 -3.26 21.35 0.41
N THR A 216 -2.96 20.78 1.58
CA THR A 216 -1.59 20.73 2.14
C THR A 216 -0.74 19.61 1.53
N SER A 217 -1.33 18.61 0.87
CA SER A 217 -0.56 17.55 0.19
C SER A 217 -1.13 17.17 -1.18
N PRO A 218 -1.06 18.09 -2.18
CA PRO A 218 -1.47 17.81 -3.56
C PRO A 218 -0.72 16.61 -4.17
N ALA A 219 0.50 16.37 -3.71
CA ALA A 219 1.34 15.25 -4.13
C ALA A 219 0.69 13.88 -3.88
N LEU A 220 -0.09 13.72 -2.80
CA LEU A 220 -0.83 12.47 -2.52
C LEU A 220 -1.88 12.21 -3.62
N PHE A 221 -2.61 13.24 -4.03
CA PHE A 221 -3.63 13.13 -5.08
C PHE A 221 -3.04 12.90 -6.47
N ASN A 222 -1.81 13.37 -6.71
CA ASN A 222 -1.15 13.22 -8.01
C ASN A 222 -0.43 11.87 -8.17
N ARG A 223 -0.09 11.18 -7.08
CA ARG A 223 0.70 9.94 -7.11
C ARG A 223 -0.05 8.70 -6.65
N CYS A 224 -1.19 8.88 -5.97
CA CYS A 224 -2.05 7.78 -5.60
C CYS A 224 -3.26 7.69 -6.52
N VAL A 225 -3.70 6.47 -6.79
CA VAL A 225 -5.04 6.22 -7.33
C VAL A 225 -6.05 6.48 -6.22
N VAL A 226 -6.97 7.41 -6.45
CA VAL A 226 -8.02 7.76 -5.50
C VAL A 226 -9.19 6.80 -5.65
N ASP A 227 -9.54 6.10 -4.56
CA ASP A 227 -10.74 5.27 -4.49
C ASP A 227 -11.68 5.79 -3.40
N TRP A 228 -12.89 6.17 -3.82
CA TRP A 228 -13.89 6.74 -2.93
C TRP A 228 -14.86 5.65 -2.46
N PHE A 229 -14.67 5.21 -1.22
CA PHE A 229 -15.56 4.29 -0.52
C PHE A 229 -16.84 4.99 -0.04
N GLY A 230 -16.73 6.26 0.37
CA GLY A 230 -17.87 7.02 0.91
C GLY A 230 -18.49 6.34 2.13
N THR A 231 -19.81 6.21 2.12
CA THR A 231 -20.60 5.42 3.07
C THR A 231 -21.27 4.26 2.33
N TRP A 232 -21.45 3.14 3.03
CA TRP A 232 -22.25 2.05 2.48
C TRP A 232 -23.69 2.50 2.24
N SER A 233 -24.22 2.18 1.06
CA SER A 233 -25.58 2.56 0.71
C SER A 233 -26.58 1.80 1.59
N GLN A 234 -27.73 2.38 1.94
CA GLN A 234 -28.75 1.67 2.74
C GLN A 234 -29.37 0.44 2.04
N ARG A 235 -28.92 0.10 0.82
CA ARG A 235 -29.34 -1.06 0.05
C ARG A 235 -28.37 -2.26 0.15
N THR A 236 -27.35 -2.16 1.00
CA THR A 236 -26.48 -3.29 1.38
C THR A 236 -27.19 -4.27 2.30
#